data_AF-A0A1G8H1P8-F1
#
_entry.id   AF-A0A1G8H1P8-F1
#
_cell.length_a   1.000
_cell.length_b   1.000
_cell.length_c   1.000
_cell.angle_alpha   90.00
_cell.angle_beta   90.00
_cell.angle_gamma   90.00
#
_symmetry.space_group_name_H-M   'P 1'
#
loop_
_entity.id
_entity.type
_entity.pdbx_description
1 polymer ?
#
loop_
_entity_poly.entity_id
_entity_poly.type
_entity_poly.pdbx_seq_one_letter_code
_entity_poly.pdbx_strand_id
1 'polypeptide(L)'
;MFLTDSEISLFTSGFLPGESLEERLGLMAEPARLRAALPELHARVNTFLARTATEVRERFGGPISYASLPFEGVDWAPFDMIATDAGYRDATTAHTFREGLRAQTSQSKPFAVTEFGCTTHRGAAELGGRGDSIIEWDERARPRLTTTVTRDEEEQAKYVRELLGIYDEEGTDTAFVNTFARRDLPTSSEPGRDFDTASFGIVKILEHGRTGTTYPGLPWEPKAAFHTLAEYGRARRATTEEKTT
;
A
#
# COMPACT_ATOMS: atom_id res chain seq x y z
N MET A 1 16.23 4.39 -4.63
CA MET A 1 15.58 5.25 -3.62
C MET A 1 15.49 4.47 -2.33
N PHE A 2 15.64 5.12 -1.19
CA PHE A 2 15.52 4.51 0.13
C PHE A 2 14.39 5.20 0.90
N LEU A 3 13.44 4.42 1.41
CA LEU A 3 12.43 4.93 2.33
C LEU A 3 12.97 4.80 3.75
N THR A 4 13.01 5.91 4.49
CA THR A 4 13.63 5.93 5.82
C THR A 4 12.83 5.18 6.86
N ASP A 5 11.51 5.11 6.67
CA ASP A 5 10.57 4.33 7.46
C ASP A 5 9.18 4.35 6.76
N SER A 6 8.17 3.72 7.37
CA SER A 6 6.76 3.80 6.94
C SER A 6 5.81 3.91 8.14
N GLU A 7 4.80 4.78 8.03
CA GLU A 7 3.64 4.88 8.96
C GLU A 7 4.00 4.92 10.45
N ILE A 8 5.13 5.54 10.82
CA ILE A 8 5.72 5.42 12.16
C ILE A 8 4.79 5.89 13.26
N SER A 9 3.88 6.81 12.96
CA SER A 9 2.92 7.33 13.94
C SER A 9 1.93 6.27 14.45
N LEU A 10 1.60 5.28 13.62
CA LEU A 10 0.73 4.17 13.98
C LEU A 10 1.52 3.03 14.66
N PHE A 11 2.69 2.70 14.12
CA PHE A 11 3.41 1.49 14.54
C PHE A 11 4.43 1.71 15.66
N THR A 12 4.76 2.97 15.99
CA THR A 12 5.75 3.28 17.03
C THR A 12 5.12 4.03 18.19
N SER A 13 5.44 3.61 19.42
CA SER A 13 5.00 4.28 20.64
C SER A 13 5.58 5.69 20.76
N GLY A 14 4.78 6.61 21.29
CA GLY A 14 5.21 7.98 21.61
C GLY A 14 4.90 9.04 20.55
N PHE A 15 4.27 8.67 19.43
CA PHE A 15 3.73 9.61 18.43
C PHE A 15 2.24 9.87 18.62
N LEU A 16 1.42 8.82 18.57
CA LEU A 16 0.00 8.87 18.89
C LEU A 16 -0.29 8.31 20.29
N PRO A 17 -1.35 8.79 20.96
CA PRO A 17 -1.86 8.17 22.19
C PRO A 17 -2.24 6.69 21.95
N GLY A 18 -1.82 5.82 22.87
CA GLY A 18 -2.12 4.39 22.85
C GLY A 18 -0.88 3.50 22.91
N GLU A 19 -1.00 2.40 23.62
CA GLU A 19 0.07 1.41 23.83
C GLU A 19 0.07 0.32 22.74
N SER A 20 -1.03 0.18 22.00
CA SER A 20 -1.20 -0.79 20.92
C SER A 20 -1.57 -0.13 19.58
N LEU A 21 -1.37 -0.86 18.49
CA LEU A 21 -1.85 -0.45 17.16
C LEU A 21 -3.37 -0.27 17.16
N GLU A 22 -4.11 -1.17 17.82
CA GLU A 22 -5.57 -1.10 17.94
C GLU A 22 -6.03 0.19 18.60
N GLU A 23 -5.41 0.59 19.72
CA GLU A 23 -5.74 1.85 20.40
C GLU A 23 -5.47 3.08 19.52
N ARG A 24 -4.37 3.08 18.76
CA ARG A 24 -4.01 4.18 17.85
C ARG A 24 -4.93 4.23 16.63
N LEU A 25 -5.33 3.08 16.09
CA LEU A 25 -6.34 2.99 15.03
C LEU A 25 -7.71 3.44 15.54
N GLY A 26 -8.07 3.11 16.78
CA GLY A 26 -9.28 3.58 17.44
C GLY A 26 -9.40 5.10 17.47
N LEU A 27 -8.28 5.81 17.63
CA LEU A 27 -8.24 7.28 17.58
C LEU A 27 -8.69 7.84 16.22
N MET A 28 -8.49 7.10 15.13
CA MET A 28 -8.92 7.53 13.78
C MET A 28 -10.44 7.60 13.67
N ALA A 29 -11.18 6.87 14.52
CA ALA A 29 -12.63 6.96 14.63
C ALA A 29 -13.12 8.11 15.53
N GLU A 30 -12.22 8.91 16.13
CA GLU A 30 -12.54 10.00 17.05
C GLU A 30 -12.01 11.37 16.56
N PRO A 31 -12.69 12.01 15.58
CA PRO A 31 -12.14 13.18 14.86
C PRO A 31 -11.72 14.36 15.74
N ALA A 32 -12.43 14.61 16.84
CA ALA A 32 -12.11 15.70 17.75
C ALA A 32 -10.81 15.43 18.52
N ARG A 33 -10.61 14.19 18.99
CA ARG A 33 -9.39 13.80 19.70
C ARG A 33 -8.21 13.69 18.74
N LEU A 34 -8.42 13.13 17.55
CA LEU A 34 -7.39 13.11 16.51
C LEU A 34 -6.91 14.52 16.19
N ARG A 35 -7.84 15.46 15.92
CA ARG A 35 -7.50 16.85 15.62
C ARG A 35 -6.71 17.52 16.74
N ALA A 36 -7.03 17.23 17.99
CA ALA A 36 -6.29 17.75 19.14
C ALA A 36 -4.86 17.20 19.24
N ALA A 37 -4.62 15.97 18.80
CA ALA A 37 -3.31 15.33 18.82
C ALA A 37 -2.38 15.72 17.65
N LEU A 38 -2.94 16.18 16.52
CA LEU A 38 -2.17 16.47 15.29
C LEU A 38 -0.97 17.41 15.49
N PRO A 39 -1.07 18.56 16.20
CA PRO A 39 0.07 19.48 16.31
C PRO A 39 1.28 18.84 17.01
N GLU A 40 1.04 18.08 18.07
CA GLU A 40 2.12 17.38 18.80
C GLU A 40 2.67 16.21 17.97
N LEU A 41 1.79 15.47 17.28
CA LEU A 41 2.19 14.43 16.34
C LEU A 41 3.15 14.99 15.29
N HIS A 42 2.77 16.06 14.60
CA HIS A 42 3.58 16.67 13.53
C HIS A 42 4.95 17.10 14.05
N ALA A 43 5.00 17.73 15.23
CA ALA A 43 6.27 18.14 15.84
C ALA A 43 7.19 16.95 16.14
N ARG A 44 6.63 15.86 16.71
CA ARG A 44 7.39 14.65 17.06
C ARG A 44 7.87 13.89 15.82
N VAL A 45 6.98 13.67 14.85
CA VAL A 45 7.30 13.01 13.57
C VAL A 45 8.40 13.77 12.85
N ASN A 46 8.27 15.08 12.68
CA ASN A 46 9.26 15.87 11.94
C ASN A 46 10.60 15.98 12.67
N THR A 47 10.62 16.02 14.01
CA THR A 47 11.86 15.94 14.78
C THR A 47 12.57 14.61 14.58
N PHE A 48 11.83 13.50 14.58
CA PHE A 48 12.37 12.18 14.32
C PHE A 48 12.90 12.05 12.89
N LEU A 49 12.07 12.40 11.90
CA LEU A 49 12.42 12.28 10.48
C LEU A 49 13.62 13.14 10.08
N ALA A 50 13.77 14.35 10.63
CA ALA A 50 14.95 15.18 10.38
C ALA A 50 16.25 14.51 10.86
N ARG A 51 16.22 13.86 12.03
CA ARG A 51 17.36 13.08 12.55
C ARG A 51 17.62 11.86 11.69
N THR A 52 16.57 11.09 11.35
CA THR A 52 16.69 9.89 10.51
C THR A 52 17.24 10.23 9.13
N ALA A 53 16.76 11.29 8.49
CA ALA A 53 17.27 11.74 7.21
C ALA A 53 18.77 12.09 7.30
N THR A 54 19.20 12.80 8.33
CA THR A 54 20.63 13.13 8.56
C THR A 54 21.47 11.86 8.65
N GLU A 55 21.07 10.91 9.49
CA GLU A 55 21.78 9.65 9.69
C GLU A 55 21.84 8.79 8.41
N VAL A 56 20.74 8.72 7.66
CA VAL A 56 20.69 7.95 6.42
C VAL A 56 21.63 8.57 5.37
N ARG A 57 21.70 9.90 5.28
CA ARG A 57 22.57 10.60 4.32
C ARG A 57 24.05 10.34 4.54
N GLU A 58 24.48 10.07 5.77
CA GLU A 58 25.87 9.69 6.05
C GLU A 58 26.26 8.34 5.43
N ARG A 59 25.27 7.49 5.12
CA ARG A 59 25.47 6.10 4.71
C ARG A 59 24.97 5.81 3.30
N PHE A 60 24.07 6.64 2.78
CA PHE A 60 23.39 6.44 1.51
C PHE A 60 23.38 7.73 0.67
N GLY A 61 24.06 7.70 -0.49
CA GLY A 61 24.17 8.84 -1.40
C GLY A 61 23.08 8.94 -2.47
N GLY A 62 22.08 8.04 -2.46
CA GLY A 62 20.97 8.07 -3.41
C GLY A 62 19.75 8.84 -2.89
N PRO A 63 18.64 8.91 -3.68
CA PRO A 63 17.42 9.59 -3.26
C PRO A 63 16.76 8.94 -2.04
N ILE A 64 16.33 9.74 -1.07
CA ILE A 64 15.60 9.29 0.12
C ILE A 64 14.19 9.88 0.18
N SER A 65 13.27 9.14 0.80
CA SER A 65 11.90 9.56 1.10
C SER A 65 11.41 8.87 2.38
N TYR A 66 10.15 9.04 2.73
CA TYR A 66 9.45 8.44 3.86
C TYR A 66 8.04 8.04 3.41
N ALA A 67 7.57 6.84 3.70
CA ALA A 67 6.21 6.41 3.31
C ALA A 67 5.20 6.93 4.35
N SER A 68 4.55 8.04 4.02
CA SER A 68 3.69 8.75 4.97
C SER A 68 2.23 8.34 4.91
N LEU A 69 1.53 8.57 6.01
CA LEU A 69 0.08 8.69 6.03
C LEU A 69 -0.35 10.15 5.89
N PRO A 70 -1.52 10.44 5.27
CA PRO A 70 -1.95 11.81 4.99
C PRO A 70 -2.03 12.73 6.20
N PHE A 71 -2.27 12.18 7.39
CA PHE A 71 -2.42 12.95 8.62
C PHE A 71 -1.10 13.24 9.35
N GLU A 72 0.04 12.66 8.94
CA GLU A 72 1.32 12.77 9.65
C GLU A 72 2.00 14.14 9.52
N GLY A 73 1.56 14.98 8.56
CA GLY A 73 2.04 16.36 8.42
C GLY A 73 3.56 16.44 8.22
N VAL A 74 4.10 15.56 7.39
CA VAL A 74 5.55 15.43 7.16
C VAL A 74 6.12 16.69 6.52
N ASP A 75 7.20 17.20 7.10
CA ASP A 75 8.09 18.18 6.48
C ASP A 75 8.99 17.46 5.49
N TRP A 76 8.76 17.71 4.21
CA TRP A 76 9.50 17.10 3.11
C TRP A 76 10.84 17.78 2.83
N ALA A 77 11.18 18.91 3.47
CA ALA A 77 12.42 19.63 3.22
C ALA A 77 13.69 18.76 3.22
N PRO A 78 13.91 17.82 4.17
CA PRO A 78 15.11 16.98 4.19
C PRO A 78 15.12 15.80 3.19
N PHE A 79 13.99 15.53 2.52
CA PHE A 79 13.80 14.41 1.59
C PHE A 79 13.88 14.83 0.13
N ASP A 80 14.11 13.89 -0.80
CA ASP A 80 14.18 14.20 -2.24
C ASP A 80 12.83 14.06 -2.95
N MET A 81 11.89 13.36 -2.33
CA MET A 81 10.60 12.99 -2.91
C MET A 81 9.53 13.02 -1.81
N ILE A 82 8.30 13.33 -2.20
CA ILE A 82 7.10 13.18 -1.37
C ILE A 82 6.59 11.75 -1.59
N ALA A 83 6.24 11.03 -0.53
CA ALA A 83 5.68 9.69 -0.68
C ALA A 83 4.51 9.41 0.27
N THR A 84 3.57 8.59 -0.19
CA THR A 84 2.40 8.17 0.59
C THR A 84 2.18 6.67 0.50
N ASP A 85 1.93 6.03 1.65
CA ASP A 85 1.45 4.66 1.75
C ASP A 85 -0.08 4.57 1.62
N ALA A 86 -0.77 5.72 1.60
CA ALA A 86 -2.22 5.79 1.45
C ALA A 86 -2.67 5.88 -0.01
N GLY A 87 -2.06 5.12 -0.92
CA GLY A 87 -2.46 5.04 -2.34
C GLY A 87 -3.75 4.27 -2.60
N TYR A 88 -4.68 4.24 -1.66
CA TYR A 88 -5.87 3.42 -1.77
C TYR A 88 -7.09 4.28 -2.12
N ARG A 89 -7.75 3.92 -3.22
CA ARG A 89 -9.11 4.41 -3.53
C ARG A 89 -10.13 3.47 -2.92
N ASP A 90 -11.11 4.01 -2.22
CA ASP A 90 -12.26 3.26 -1.73
C ASP A 90 -13.57 4.00 -2.07
N ALA A 91 -14.71 3.43 -1.69
CA ALA A 91 -16.03 4.02 -1.93
C ALA A 91 -16.16 5.45 -1.35
N THR A 92 -15.50 5.71 -0.23
CA THR A 92 -15.62 6.97 0.52
C THR A 92 -14.74 8.07 -0.04
N THR A 93 -13.63 7.70 -0.68
CA THR A 93 -12.61 8.61 -1.23
C THR A 93 -12.65 8.75 -2.74
N ALA A 94 -13.39 7.87 -3.45
CA ALA A 94 -13.43 7.84 -4.92
C ALA A 94 -13.66 9.20 -5.59
N HIS A 95 -14.50 10.05 -4.98
CA HIS A 95 -14.87 11.35 -5.52
C HIS A 95 -13.80 12.44 -5.33
N THR A 96 -12.89 12.30 -4.36
CA THR A 96 -11.79 13.25 -4.07
C THR A 96 -10.41 12.70 -4.41
N PHE A 97 -10.29 11.41 -4.73
CA PHE A 97 -9.01 10.72 -4.88
C PHE A 97 -8.06 11.41 -5.87
N ARG A 98 -8.57 11.76 -7.06
CA ARG A 98 -7.78 12.47 -8.09
C ARG A 98 -7.35 13.87 -7.64
N GLU A 99 -8.23 14.60 -6.96
CA GLU A 99 -7.89 15.93 -6.43
C GLU A 99 -6.79 15.84 -5.37
N GLY A 100 -6.86 14.84 -4.49
CA GLY A 100 -5.82 14.56 -3.50
C GLY A 100 -4.46 14.28 -4.14
N LEU A 101 -4.42 13.45 -5.19
CA LEU A 101 -3.20 13.17 -5.94
C LEU A 101 -2.65 14.43 -6.61
N ARG A 102 -3.51 15.19 -7.29
CA ARG A 102 -3.11 16.43 -7.95
C ARG A 102 -2.53 17.46 -6.99
N ALA A 103 -3.07 17.54 -5.78
CA ALA A 103 -2.52 18.40 -4.73
C ALA A 103 -1.08 18.01 -4.37
N GLN A 104 -0.75 16.71 -4.36
CA GLN A 104 0.61 16.23 -4.12
C GLN A 104 1.53 16.43 -5.34
N THR A 105 1.08 16.05 -6.53
CA THR A 105 1.89 16.14 -7.76
C THR A 105 2.12 17.59 -8.22
N SER A 106 1.32 18.55 -7.75
CA SER A 106 1.55 19.99 -7.98
C SER A 106 2.68 20.60 -7.15
N GLN A 107 3.23 19.86 -6.18
CA GLN A 107 4.36 20.32 -5.37
C GLN A 107 5.68 20.28 -6.17
N SER A 108 6.71 20.94 -5.65
CA SER A 108 8.00 21.09 -6.35
C SER A 108 8.92 19.86 -6.28
N LYS A 109 8.48 18.78 -5.61
CA LYS A 109 9.23 17.53 -5.49
C LYS A 109 8.51 16.41 -6.22
N PRO A 110 9.23 15.42 -6.76
CA PRO A 110 8.64 14.20 -7.26
C PRO A 110 7.70 13.57 -6.23
N PHE A 111 6.69 12.84 -6.70
CA PHE A 111 5.68 12.19 -5.86
C PHE A 111 5.61 10.69 -6.12
N ALA A 112 5.67 9.89 -5.05
CA ALA A 112 5.49 8.45 -5.10
C ALA A 112 4.31 7.95 -4.27
N VAL A 113 3.60 6.99 -4.85
CA VAL A 113 2.66 6.13 -4.12
C VAL A 113 3.40 4.86 -3.75
N THR A 114 3.74 4.69 -2.48
CA THR A 114 4.53 3.55 -2.00
C THR A 114 3.72 2.30 -1.77
N GLU A 115 2.40 2.43 -1.74
CA GLU A 115 1.50 1.31 -1.55
C GLU A 115 0.11 1.60 -2.17
N PHE A 116 -0.37 0.68 -3.00
CA PHE A 116 -1.75 0.60 -3.46
C PHE A 116 -2.14 -0.82 -3.90
N GLY A 117 -3.43 -1.11 -3.97
CA GLY A 117 -3.97 -2.38 -4.44
C GLY A 117 -5.31 -2.70 -3.78
N CYS A 118 -5.81 -3.91 -3.99
CA CYS A 118 -6.95 -4.43 -3.23
C CYS A 118 -6.82 -5.96 -3.10
N THR A 119 -7.65 -6.54 -2.25
CA THR A 119 -7.66 -7.99 -2.01
C THR A 119 -8.43 -8.75 -3.10
N THR A 120 -8.39 -10.08 -3.08
CA THR A 120 -8.78 -10.95 -4.20
C THR A 120 -10.20 -11.50 -4.06
N HIS A 121 -11.16 -10.65 -3.72
CA HIS A 121 -12.55 -11.04 -3.58
C HIS A 121 -13.51 -10.00 -4.13
N ARG A 122 -14.75 -10.42 -4.43
CA ARG A 122 -15.77 -9.53 -4.97
C ARG A 122 -16.13 -8.41 -4.00
N GLY A 123 -16.05 -7.17 -4.46
CA GLY A 123 -16.28 -5.95 -3.68
C GLY A 123 -15.02 -5.37 -3.02
N ALA A 124 -13.86 -6.02 -3.15
CA ALA A 124 -12.60 -5.54 -2.59
C ALA A 124 -12.18 -4.17 -3.14
N ALA A 125 -12.53 -3.84 -4.40
CA ALA A 125 -12.20 -2.55 -5.01
C ALA A 125 -12.81 -1.36 -4.24
N GLU A 126 -14.02 -1.53 -3.69
CA GLU A 126 -14.69 -0.48 -2.92
C GLU A 126 -14.20 -0.39 -1.47
N LEU A 127 -13.48 -1.41 -0.99
CA LEU A 127 -12.81 -1.41 0.32
C LEU A 127 -11.41 -0.81 0.28
N GLY A 128 -10.75 -0.81 -0.89
CA GLY A 128 -9.38 -0.33 -1.06
C GLY A 128 -8.41 -0.98 -0.06
N GLY A 129 -7.69 -0.16 0.70
CA GLY A 129 -6.73 -0.59 1.72
C GLY A 129 -7.33 -1.36 2.89
N ARG A 130 -8.66 -1.46 2.99
CA ARG A 130 -9.35 -2.25 4.03
C ARG A 130 -9.84 -3.61 3.55
N GLY A 131 -9.41 -4.05 2.36
CA GLY A 131 -9.86 -5.31 1.76
C GLY A 131 -9.51 -6.56 2.57
N ASP A 132 -8.58 -6.49 3.52
CA ASP A 132 -8.20 -7.61 4.40
C ASP A 132 -8.94 -7.62 5.75
N SER A 133 -9.87 -6.68 5.97
CA SER A 133 -10.74 -6.62 7.16
C SER A 133 -11.64 -7.84 7.35
N ILE A 134 -11.68 -8.73 6.37
CA ILE A 134 -12.34 -10.04 6.44
C ILE A 134 -11.49 -11.12 7.12
N ILE A 135 -10.32 -10.76 7.66
CA ILE A 135 -9.46 -11.63 8.48
C ILE A 135 -9.48 -11.19 9.93
N GLU A 136 -9.62 -12.17 10.81
CA GLU A 136 -9.23 -12.05 12.21
C GLU A 136 -7.95 -12.85 12.48
N TRP A 137 -7.09 -12.30 13.34
CA TRP A 137 -5.86 -12.95 13.80
C TRP A 137 -6.01 -13.34 15.26
N ASP A 138 -5.67 -14.59 15.60
CA ASP A 138 -5.60 -15.00 17.00
C ASP A 138 -4.28 -14.56 17.68
N GLU A 139 -4.17 -14.81 18.98
CA GLU A 139 -2.96 -14.49 19.79
C GLU A 139 -1.66 -15.14 19.27
N ARG A 140 -1.77 -16.12 18.36
CA ARG A 140 -0.63 -16.81 17.73
C ARG A 140 -0.43 -16.40 16.28
N ALA A 141 -1.04 -15.29 15.84
CA ALA A 141 -1.02 -14.79 14.48
C ALA A 141 -1.51 -15.83 13.44
N ARG A 142 -2.53 -16.62 13.79
CA ARG A 142 -3.20 -17.52 12.83
C ARG A 142 -4.44 -16.83 12.26
N PRO A 143 -4.61 -16.81 10.93
CA PRO A 143 -5.73 -16.14 10.31
C PRO A 143 -7.01 -16.98 10.37
N ARG A 144 -8.14 -16.31 10.46
CA ARG A 144 -9.49 -16.87 10.28
C ARG A 144 -10.29 -15.92 9.40
N LEU A 145 -10.94 -16.45 8.36
CA LEU A 145 -11.90 -15.66 7.58
C LEU A 145 -13.15 -15.41 8.45
N THR A 146 -13.57 -14.16 8.52
CA THR A 146 -14.74 -13.72 9.30
C THR A 146 -16.03 -13.81 8.50
N THR A 147 -15.92 -13.81 7.17
CA THR A 147 -17.04 -13.90 6.25
C THR A 147 -16.72 -14.80 5.06
N THR A 148 -17.76 -15.37 4.46
CA THR A 148 -17.61 -16.12 3.21
C THR A 148 -17.61 -15.13 2.06
N VAL A 149 -16.54 -15.16 1.26
CA VAL A 149 -16.39 -14.30 0.08
C VAL A 149 -16.23 -15.12 -1.19
N THR A 150 -16.60 -14.52 -2.32
CA THR A 150 -16.33 -15.09 -3.63
C THR A 150 -15.01 -14.53 -4.15
N ARG A 151 -14.06 -15.41 -4.47
CA ARG A 151 -12.79 -15.04 -5.11
C ARG A 151 -13.05 -14.31 -6.43
N ASP A 152 -12.35 -13.19 -6.64
CA ASP A 152 -12.43 -12.41 -7.87
C ASP A 152 -11.07 -11.77 -8.21
N GLU A 153 -10.23 -12.52 -8.94
CA GLU A 153 -8.91 -12.01 -9.39
C GLU A 153 -9.05 -10.92 -10.46
N GLU A 154 -10.12 -10.94 -11.24
CA GLU A 154 -10.37 -9.96 -12.29
C GLU A 154 -10.76 -8.60 -11.71
N GLU A 155 -11.51 -8.57 -10.61
CA GLU A 155 -11.76 -7.33 -9.88
C GLU A 155 -10.46 -6.71 -9.37
N GLN A 156 -9.58 -7.51 -8.74
CA GLN A 156 -8.25 -7.05 -8.31
C GLN A 156 -7.44 -6.48 -9.48
N ALA A 157 -7.40 -7.21 -10.60
CA ALA A 157 -6.70 -6.79 -11.80
C ALA A 157 -7.23 -5.46 -12.38
N LYS A 158 -8.56 -5.29 -12.44
CA LYS A 158 -9.19 -4.05 -12.90
C LYS A 158 -8.85 -2.88 -12.00
N TYR A 159 -8.90 -3.06 -10.69
CA TYR A 159 -8.55 -2.02 -9.73
C TYR A 159 -7.09 -1.57 -9.87
N VAL A 160 -6.15 -2.53 -9.97
CA VAL A 160 -4.73 -2.22 -10.19
C VAL A 160 -4.52 -1.44 -11.48
N ARG A 161 -5.16 -1.84 -12.59
CA ARG A 161 -5.07 -1.14 -13.88
C ARG A 161 -5.65 0.28 -13.79
N GLU A 162 -6.81 0.43 -13.16
CA GLU A 162 -7.49 1.71 -12.97
C GLU A 162 -6.59 2.70 -12.20
N LEU A 163 -6.06 2.29 -11.04
CA LEU A 163 -5.22 3.17 -10.23
C LEU A 163 -3.91 3.53 -10.92
N LEU A 164 -3.27 2.58 -11.60
CA LEU A 164 -2.08 2.87 -12.41
C LEU A 164 -2.36 3.92 -13.50
N GLY A 165 -3.52 3.86 -14.15
CA GLY A 165 -3.96 4.87 -15.11
C GLY A 165 -4.18 6.23 -14.45
N ILE A 166 -4.87 6.27 -13.31
CA ILE A 166 -5.07 7.52 -12.54
C ILE A 166 -3.72 8.14 -12.14
N TYR A 167 -2.78 7.34 -11.63
CA TYR A 167 -1.47 7.83 -11.23
C TYR A 167 -0.66 8.41 -12.38
N ASP A 168 -0.69 7.76 -13.55
CA ASP A 168 -0.01 8.27 -14.74
C ASP A 168 -0.65 9.59 -15.22
N GLU A 169 -1.98 9.66 -15.24
CA GLU A 169 -2.73 10.86 -15.65
C GLU A 169 -2.52 12.05 -14.71
N GLU A 170 -2.45 11.82 -13.39
CA GLU A 170 -2.26 12.90 -12.40
C GLU A 170 -0.77 13.24 -12.17
N GLY A 171 0.15 12.55 -12.84
CA GLY A 171 1.58 12.89 -12.85
C GLY A 171 2.41 12.30 -11.70
N THR A 172 1.98 11.18 -11.11
CA THR A 172 2.78 10.44 -10.12
C THR A 172 4.06 9.88 -10.77
N ASP A 173 5.22 10.14 -10.17
CA ASP A 173 6.52 9.67 -10.69
C ASP A 173 6.72 8.17 -10.52
N THR A 174 6.23 7.59 -9.41
CA THR A 174 6.41 6.17 -9.11
C THR A 174 5.24 5.63 -8.29
N ALA A 175 4.76 4.43 -8.64
CA ALA A 175 3.70 3.74 -7.91
C ALA A 175 4.07 2.28 -7.65
N PHE A 176 3.86 1.79 -6.42
CA PHE A 176 4.19 0.43 -6.00
C PHE A 176 2.93 -0.35 -5.62
N VAL A 177 2.66 -1.45 -6.33
CA VAL A 177 1.55 -2.36 -5.99
C VAL A 177 1.92 -3.13 -4.73
N ASN A 178 1.13 -2.97 -3.67
CA ASN A 178 1.16 -3.84 -2.50
C ASN A 178 0.36 -5.11 -2.84
N THR A 179 0.94 -6.29 -2.86
CA THR A 179 2.39 -6.63 -2.79
C THR A 179 2.67 -7.71 -3.81
N PHE A 180 3.92 -8.14 -3.95
CA PHE A 180 4.21 -9.33 -4.73
C PHE A 180 3.47 -10.56 -4.16
N ALA A 181 3.63 -10.85 -2.87
CA ALA A 181 3.09 -12.05 -2.23
C ALA A 181 2.82 -11.87 -0.73
N ARG A 182 1.73 -12.44 -0.23
CA ARG A 182 1.40 -12.59 1.20
C ARG A 182 1.53 -14.05 1.62
N ARG A 183 2.69 -14.42 2.18
CA ARG A 183 3.00 -15.82 2.58
C ARG A 183 2.21 -16.28 3.80
N ASP A 184 1.78 -15.33 4.60
CA ASP A 184 0.88 -15.47 5.74
C ASP A 184 -0.55 -15.86 5.32
N LEU A 185 -0.93 -15.63 4.05
CA LEU A 185 -2.28 -15.86 3.51
C LEU A 185 -2.26 -16.82 2.31
N PRO A 186 -2.00 -18.14 2.53
CA PRO A 186 -1.95 -19.11 1.44
C PRO A 186 -3.32 -19.35 0.82
N THR A 187 -3.31 -19.83 -0.43
CA THR A 187 -4.53 -20.28 -1.12
C THR A 187 -4.91 -21.69 -0.71
N SER A 188 -6.19 -22.04 -0.81
CA SER A 188 -6.68 -23.40 -0.59
C SER A 188 -7.84 -23.72 -1.51
N SER A 189 -8.02 -25.00 -1.84
CA SER A 189 -9.24 -25.47 -2.49
C SER A 189 -10.46 -25.50 -1.54
N GLU A 190 -10.24 -25.43 -0.23
CA GLU A 190 -11.30 -25.30 0.78
C GLU A 190 -11.67 -23.82 0.95
N PRO A 191 -12.89 -23.37 0.58
CA PRO A 191 -13.22 -21.95 0.57
C PRO A 191 -13.04 -21.24 1.91
N GLY A 192 -13.35 -21.92 3.03
CA GLY A 192 -13.18 -21.36 4.38
C GLY A 192 -11.72 -21.22 4.84
N ARG A 193 -10.76 -21.68 4.03
CA ARG A 193 -9.32 -21.63 4.28
C ARG A 193 -8.54 -20.98 3.13
N ASP A 194 -9.23 -20.48 2.11
CA ASP A 194 -8.62 -19.73 1.01
C ASP A 194 -8.32 -18.29 1.47
N PHE A 195 -7.34 -18.14 2.37
CA PHE A 195 -6.95 -16.87 2.95
C PHE A 195 -6.42 -15.88 1.90
N ASP A 196 -5.98 -16.38 0.75
CA ASP A 196 -5.56 -15.58 -0.39
C ASP A 196 -6.70 -14.68 -0.95
N THR A 197 -7.98 -14.96 -0.65
CA THR A 197 -9.10 -14.04 -0.95
C THR A 197 -9.00 -12.69 -0.24
N ALA A 198 -8.30 -12.65 0.89
CA ALA A 198 -7.99 -11.45 1.66
C ALA A 198 -6.54 -10.96 1.46
N SER A 199 -5.83 -11.51 0.47
CA SER A 199 -4.46 -11.14 0.14
C SER A 199 -4.41 -10.03 -0.91
N PHE A 200 -3.62 -9.00 -0.64
CA PHE A 200 -3.20 -7.98 -1.61
C PHE A 200 -2.16 -8.49 -2.62
N GLY A 201 -1.58 -9.67 -2.38
CA GLY A 201 -0.54 -10.23 -3.24
C GLY A 201 -1.03 -10.39 -4.70
N ILE A 202 -0.19 -10.02 -5.68
CA ILE A 202 -0.45 -10.27 -7.11
C ILE A 202 -0.16 -11.72 -7.53
N VAL A 203 0.42 -12.52 -6.65
CA VAL A 203 0.53 -13.98 -6.79
C VAL A 203 -0.17 -14.66 -5.62
N LYS A 204 -0.71 -15.86 -5.85
CA LYS A 204 -1.25 -16.70 -4.78
C LYS A 204 -0.19 -17.68 -4.29
N ILE A 205 -0.06 -17.79 -2.97
CA ILE A 205 0.88 -18.72 -2.35
C ILE A 205 0.25 -20.10 -2.30
N LEU A 206 0.92 -21.10 -2.86
CA LEU A 206 0.40 -22.45 -2.99
C LEU A 206 0.55 -23.24 -1.67
N GLU A 207 -0.29 -24.25 -1.49
CA GLU A 207 -0.20 -25.16 -0.35
C GLU A 207 1.18 -25.84 -0.32
N HIS A 208 1.65 -26.17 0.88
CA HIS A 208 2.97 -26.75 1.09
C HIS A 208 3.20 -28.00 0.21
N GLY A 209 4.36 -28.06 -0.45
CA GLY A 209 4.73 -29.14 -1.36
C GLY A 209 4.20 -29.00 -2.79
N ARG A 210 3.34 -28.01 -3.07
CA ARG A 210 2.89 -27.69 -4.43
C ARG A 210 3.80 -26.63 -5.07
N THR A 211 3.87 -26.65 -6.39
CA THR A 211 4.60 -25.66 -7.18
C THR A 211 3.74 -25.12 -8.30
N GLY A 212 4.05 -23.92 -8.77
CA GLY A 212 3.32 -23.20 -9.81
C GLY A 212 3.40 -23.91 -11.15
N THR A 213 2.36 -23.74 -11.95
CA THR A 213 2.27 -24.22 -13.33
C THR A 213 2.90 -23.24 -14.31
N THR A 214 2.70 -21.93 -14.13
CA THR A 214 3.33 -20.90 -14.98
C THR A 214 4.84 -20.84 -14.77
N TYR A 215 5.28 -21.01 -13.52
CA TYR A 215 6.70 -21.03 -13.14
C TYR A 215 7.00 -22.29 -12.30
N PRO A 216 7.35 -23.42 -12.94
CA PRO A 216 7.68 -24.66 -12.26
C PRO A 216 8.77 -24.48 -11.20
N GLY A 217 8.57 -25.11 -10.03
CA GLY A 217 9.51 -25.03 -8.89
C GLY A 217 9.30 -23.85 -7.95
N LEU A 218 8.46 -22.86 -8.31
CA LEU A 218 8.11 -21.76 -7.40
C LEU A 218 6.89 -22.09 -6.54
N PRO A 219 6.83 -21.68 -5.27
CA PRO A 219 5.72 -22.01 -4.35
C PRO A 219 4.51 -21.06 -4.51
N TRP A 220 4.36 -20.46 -5.68
CA TRP A 220 3.31 -19.47 -5.97
C TRP A 220 2.89 -19.53 -7.45
N GLU A 221 1.69 -19.01 -7.73
CA GLU A 221 1.14 -18.88 -9.08
C GLU A 221 0.70 -17.43 -9.34
N PRO A 222 0.98 -16.83 -10.51
CA PRO A 222 0.43 -15.53 -10.88
C PRO A 222 -1.09 -15.46 -10.72
N LYS A 223 -1.59 -14.33 -10.24
CA LYS A 223 -3.01 -13.95 -10.37
C LYS A 223 -3.21 -13.11 -11.63
N ALA A 224 -4.46 -12.84 -12.00
CA ALA A 224 -4.79 -11.89 -13.07
C ALA A 224 -4.10 -10.51 -12.90
N ALA A 225 -3.93 -10.03 -11.66
CA ALA A 225 -3.24 -8.78 -11.36
C ALA A 225 -1.74 -8.79 -11.74
N PHE A 226 -1.04 -9.92 -11.61
CA PHE A 226 0.35 -10.06 -12.05
C PHE A 226 0.47 -9.84 -13.56
N HIS A 227 -0.40 -10.49 -14.33
CA HIS A 227 -0.40 -10.34 -15.79
C HIS A 227 -0.75 -8.92 -16.21
N THR A 228 -1.74 -8.31 -15.56
CA THR A 228 -2.12 -6.92 -15.78
C THR A 228 -0.97 -5.95 -15.51
N LEU A 229 -0.24 -6.12 -14.41
CA LEU A 229 0.93 -5.29 -14.09
C LEU A 229 2.05 -5.48 -15.12
N ALA A 230 2.29 -6.72 -15.56
CA ALA A 230 3.29 -7.00 -16.58
C ALA A 230 2.93 -6.39 -17.94
N GLU A 231 1.65 -6.44 -18.34
CA GLU A 231 1.13 -5.79 -19.54
C GLU A 231 1.27 -4.28 -19.48
N TYR A 232 0.85 -3.65 -18.37
CA TYR A 232 0.98 -2.22 -18.16
C TYR A 232 2.44 -1.76 -18.29
N GLY A 233 3.36 -2.49 -17.65
CA GLY A 233 4.80 -2.22 -17.74
C GLY A 233 5.37 -2.36 -19.15
N ARG A 234 4.87 -3.29 -19.98
CA ARG A 234 5.28 -3.40 -21.39
C ARG A 234 4.75 -2.23 -22.23
N ALA A 235 3.48 -1.88 -22.06
CA ALA A 235 2.86 -0.77 -22.79
C ALA A 235 3.57 0.56 -22.51
N ARG A 236 3.90 0.86 -21.24
CA ARG A 236 4.65 2.08 -20.88
C ARG A 236 6.03 2.17 -21.51
N ARG A 237 6.76 1.05 -21.62
CA ARG A 237 8.09 1.05 -22.26
C ARG A 237 7.99 1.42 -23.73
N ALA A 238 7.05 0.81 -24.46
CA ALA A 238 6.82 1.12 -25.87
C ALA A 238 6.51 2.61 -26.09
N THR A 239 5.64 3.20 -25.27
CA THR A 239 5.32 4.64 -25.34
C THR A 239 6.54 5.53 -25.05
N THR A 240 7.44 5.11 -24.16
CA THR A 240 8.64 5.88 -23.80
C THR A 240 9.67 5.83 -24.93
N GLU A 241 9.85 4.68 -25.56
CA GLU A 241 10.74 4.48 -26.71
C GLU A 241 10.27 5.28 -27.94
N GLU A 242 8.95 5.34 -28.19
CA GLU A 242 8.38 6.15 -29.28
C GLU A 242 8.59 7.66 -29.06
N LYS A 243 8.51 8.15 -27.82
CA LYS A 243 8.75 9.58 -27.50
C LYS A 243 10.22 10.00 -27.54
N THR A 244 11.15 9.05 -27.54
CA THR A 244 12.61 9.31 -27.50
C THR A 244 13.30 9.10 -28.85
N THR A 245 12.54 8.71 -29.89
CA THR A 245 12.98 8.54 -31.28
C THR A 245 12.52 9.72 -32.13
#